data_AF-A0A8T7A9J3-F1
#
_entry.id   AF-A0A8T7A9J3-F1
#
_cell.length_a   1.000
_cell.length_b   1.000
_cell.length_c   1.000
_cell.angle_alpha   90.00
_cell.angle_beta   90.00
_cell.angle_gamma   90.00
#
_symmetry.space_group_name_H-M   'P 1'
#
loop_
_entity.id
_entity.type
_entity.pdbx_description
1 polymer ?
#
loop_
_entity_poly.entity_id
_entity_poly.type
_entity_poly.pdbx_seq_one_letter_code
_entity_poly.pdbx_strand_id
1 'polypeptide(L)' 'FDQGKTTCCYAESDKAWVLDPDGVSWETFLTVGEATTYNGQSVEDVVESNTACCAPKLETVASGCC' A
#
# COMPACT_ATOMS: atom_id res chain seq x y z
N PHE A 1 9.44 13.45 11.70
CA PHE A 1 8.14 13.91 11.17
C PHE A 1 7.18 12.77 11.24
N ASP A 2 6.07 12.95 11.95
CA ASP A 2 5.04 11.92 12.04
C ASP A 2 4.15 11.98 10.79
N GLN A 3 3.99 10.85 10.11
CA GLN A 3 3.05 10.70 9.00
C GLN A 3 1.73 10.06 9.49
N GLY A 4 1.73 9.45 10.69
CA GLY A 4 0.57 8.84 11.31
C GLY A 4 0.18 7.50 10.69
N LYS A 5 -1.11 7.18 10.81
CA LYS A 5 -1.69 5.90 10.38
C LYS A 5 -1.53 5.68 8.88
N THR A 6 -1.08 4.48 8.52
CA THR A 6 -0.90 4.03 7.14
C THR A 6 -1.09 2.52 7.04
N THR A 7 -1.32 2.03 5.82
CA THR A 7 -1.28 0.60 5.52
C THR A 7 0.00 0.32 4.74
N CYS A 8 0.93 -0.42 5.33
CA CYS A 8 2.15 -0.85 4.66
C CYS A 8 2.05 -2.35 4.37
N CYS A 9 2.11 -2.72 3.09
CA CYS A 9 1.92 -4.10 2.65
C CYS A 9 0.55 -4.64 3.13
N TYR A 10 0.54 -5.55 4.10
CA TYR A 10 -0.65 -6.18 4.69
C TYR A 10 -0.80 -5.85 6.18
N ALA A 11 -0.26 -4.72 6.64
CA ALA A 11 -0.31 -4.33 8.05
C ALA A 11 -0.80 -2.88 8.20
N GLU A 12 -1.64 -2.67 9.21
CA GLU A 12 -1.93 -1.32 9.71
C GLU A 12 -0.76 -0.87 10.58
N SER A 13 -0.22 0.30 10.31
CA SER A 13 0.97 0.81 10.99
C SER A 13 0.92 2.32 11.20
N ASP A 14 1.59 2.81 12.24
CA ASP A 14 1.94 4.23 12.35
C ASP A 14 3.32 4.45 11.72
N LYS A 15 3.41 5.39 10.78
CA LYS A 15 4.65 5.70 10.07
C LYS A 15 5.24 7.02 10.53
N ALA A 16 6.55 7.01 10.75
CA ALA A 16 7.31 8.21 11.04
C ALA A 16 8.61 8.26 10.24
N TRP A 17 9.05 9.47 9.92
CA TRP A 17 10.33 9.78 9.31
C TRP A 17 11.30 10.35 10.34
N VAL A 18 12.55 9.91 10.28
CA VAL A 18 13.66 10.44 11.08
C VAL A 18 14.87 10.67 10.19
N LEU A 19 15.68 11.69 10.52
CA LEU A 19 16.98 11.90 9.89
C LEU A 19 18.05 11.36 10.83
N ASP A 20 19.01 10.62 10.30
CA ASP A 20 20.20 10.27 11.05
C ASP A 20 21.16 11.47 11.16
N PRO A 21 22.26 11.38 11.94
CA PRO A 21 23.22 12.47 12.09
C PRO A 21 23.88 12.92 10.78
N ASP A 22 23.98 12.04 9.78
CA ASP A 22 24.55 12.34 8.47
C ASP A 22 23.50 12.92 7.49
N GLY A 23 22.24 13.05 7.94
CA GLY A 23 21.15 13.63 7.19
C GLY A 23 20.41 12.65 6.27
N VAL A 24 20.63 11.34 6.42
CA VAL A 24 19.90 10.32 5.65
C VAL A 24 18.49 10.15 6.26
N SER A 25 17.47 10.21 5.40
CA SER A 25 16.09 10.00 5.82
C SER A 25 15.75 8.52 5.94
N TRP A 26 15.30 8.14 7.12
CA TRP A 26 14.80 6.81 7.45
C TRP A 26 13.29 6.87 7.69
N GLU A 27 12.57 5.90 7.14
CA GLU A 27 11.18 5.63 7.48
C GLU A 27 11.10 4.47 8.48
N THR A 28 10.21 4.63 9.46
CA THR A 28 9.97 3.65 10.52
C THR A 28 8.48 3.36 10.60
N PHE A 29 8.14 2.11 10.94
CA PHE A 29 6.77 1.63 11.02
C PHE A 29 6.55 0.92 12.36
N LEU A 30 5.51 1.32 13.08
CA LEU A 30 4.99 0.58 14.22
C LEU A 30 3.73 -0.16 13.77
N THR A 31 3.81 -1.49 13.66
CA THR A 31 2.65 -2.32 13.32
C THR A 31 1.67 -2.34 14.48
N VAL A 32 0.44 -1.92 14.21
CA VAL A 32 -0.68 -1.88 15.17
C VAL A 32 -1.78 -2.88 14.84
N GLY A 33 -1.74 -3.48 13.64
CA GLY A 33 -2.71 -4.48 13.21
C GLY A 33 -2.38 -5.09 11.85
N GLU A 34 -3.26 -5.97 11.38
CA GLU A 34 -3.22 -6.58 10.06
C GLU A 34 -4.21 -5.87 9.12
N ALA A 35 -3.83 -5.73 7.86
CA ALA A 35 -4.68 -5.18 6.81
C ALA A 35 -5.04 -6.29 5.81
N THR A 36 -6.30 -6.30 5.39
CA THR A 36 -6.81 -7.23 4.38
C THR A 36 -6.57 -6.75 2.94
N THR A 37 -6.18 -5.49 2.78
CA THR A 37 -5.85 -4.85 1.52
C THR A 37 -4.35 -4.60 1.40
N TYR A 38 -3.85 -4.63 0.17
CA TYR A 38 -2.44 -4.33 -0.07
C TYR A 38 -2.26 -2.81 -0.22
N ASN A 39 -1.39 -2.22 0.61
CA ASN A 39 -1.09 -0.78 0.57
C ASN A 39 -2.34 0.11 0.73
N GLY A 40 -3.36 -0.39 1.42
CA GLY A 40 -4.63 0.31 1.64
C GLY A 40 -5.56 0.38 0.44
N GLN A 41 -5.22 -0.28 -0.68
CA GLN A 41 -6.01 -0.26 -1.92
C GLN A 41 -6.84 -1.54 -2.04
N SER A 42 -8.13 -1.39 -2.33
CA SER A 42 -8.98 -2.51 -2.71
C SER A 42 -8.67 -2.98 -4.13
N VAL A 43 -9.20 -4.14 -4.51
CA VAL A 43 -9.04 -4.64 -5.88
C VAL A 43 -9.71 -3.69 -6.87
N GLU A 44 -10.86 -3.13 -6.51
CA GLU A 44 -11.61 -2.16 -7.29
C GLU A 44 -10.80 -0.87 -7.52
N ASP A 45 -10.14 -0.34 -6.47
CA ASP A 45 -9.29 0.84 -6.57
C ASP A 45 -8.15 0.65 -7.59
N VAL A 46 -7.56 -0.54 -7.60
CA VAL A 46 -6.47 -0.90 -8.52
C VAL A 46 -6.99 -1.04 -9.96
N VAL A 47 -8.18 -1.59 -10.14
CA VAL A 47 -8.81 -1.74 -11.47
C VAL A 47 -9.13 -0.38 -12.10
N GLU A 48 -9.68 0.54 -11.31
CA GLU A 48 -9.99 1.90 -11.79
C GLU A 48 -8.73 2.72 -12.07
N SER A 49 -7.67 2.49 -11.30
CA SER A 49 -6.40 3.22 -11.41
C SER A 49 -5.41 2.63 -12.41
N ASN A 50 -5.79 1.58 -13.17
CA ASN A 50 -4.90 0.80 -14.03
C ASN A 50 -4.49 1.53 -15.33
N THR A 51 -3.86 2.70 -15.18
CA THR A 51 -3.29 3.52 -16.25
C THR A 51 -1.75 3.55 -16.22
N ALA A 52 -1.13 2.82 -15.29
CA ALA A 52 0.33 2.76 -15.18
C ALA A 52 0.94 1.98 -16.36
N CYS A 53 2.05 2.51 -16.91
CA CYS A 53 2.68 2.02 -18.14
C CYS A 53 3.10 0.53 -18.13
N CYS A 54 3.30 -0.06 -16.94
CA CYS A 54 3.73 -1.44 -16.76
C CYS A 54 2.73 -2.31 -16.01
N ALA A 55 1.51 -1.81 -15.78
CA ALA A 55 0.51 -2.60 -15.10
C ALA A 55 -0.08 -3.67 -16.03
N PRO A 56 -0.37 -4.87 -15.51
CA PRO A 56 -0.95 -5.93 -16.32
C PRO A 56 -2.31 -5.48 -16.86
N LYS A 57 -2.58 -5.78 -18.12
CA LYS A 57 -3.89 -5.55 -18.73
C LYS A 57 -4.90 -6.41 -17.97
N LEU A 58 -5.79 -5.77 -17.23
CA LEU A 58 -6.89 -6.45 -16.57
C LEU A 58 -7.88 -6.88 -17.65
N GLU A 59 -7.78 -8.15 -18.04
CA GLU A 59 -8.79 -8.82 -18.86
C GLU A 59 -9.98 -9.11 -17.94
N THR A 60 -11.15 -8.56 -18.24
CA THR A 60 -12.40 -8.89 -17.55
C THR A 60 -12.70 -10.37 -17.77
N VAL A 61 -12.25 -11.23 -16.87
CA VAL A 61 -12.66 -12.63 -16.87
C VAL A 61 -14.12 -12.64 -16.42
N ALA A 62 -15.04 -12.84 -17.37
CA ALA A 62 -16.43 -13.05 -17.06
C ALA A 62 -16.53 -14.16 -16.00
N SER A 63 -17.14 -13.83 -14.85
CA SER A 63 -17.38 -14.79 -13.78
C SER A 63 -18.28 -15.89 -14.33
N GLY A 64 -17.65 -17.00 -14.68
CA GLY A 64 -18.29 -18.19 -15.19
C GLY A 64 -17.48 -19.40 -14.77
N CYS A 65 -17.74 -19.90 -13.57
CA CYS A 65 -17.73 -21.34 -13.30
C CYS A 65 -18.51 -21.67 -12.02
N CYS A 66 -19.54 -22.49 -12.24
CA CYS A 66 -20.30 -23.38 -11.37
C CYS A 66 -20.76 -22.88 -9.99
#